data_AF-A0A423S8W0-F1
#
_entry.id   AF-A0A423S8W0-F1
#
_cell.length_a   1.000
_cell.length_b   1.000
_cell.length_c   1.000
_cell.angle_alpha   90.00
_cell.angle_beta   90.00
_cell.angle_gamma   90.00
#
_symmetry.space_group_name_H-M   'P 1'
#
loop_
_entity.id
_entity.type
_entity.pdbx_description
1 polymer ?
#
loop_
_entity_poly.entity_id
_entity_poly.type
_entity_poly.pdbx_seq_one_letter_code
_entity_poly.pdbx_strand_id
1 'polypeptide(L)'
;MSERIEQRCCIKFNHKFGDTQVQTIQKIQQAFGDEAMGITQIKEWYNRFKQGQTSVKSKPLSSRPSTSRTGEFIANVRRIVEYDRRITINETVGEVGISIGSGHTILTEDLAMIQVSAKFVPKLLVE
;
A
#
# COMPACT_ATOMS: atom_id res chain seq x y z
N MET A 1 3.67 -8.17 -15.22
CA MET A 1 4.39 -7.33 -14.22
C MET A 1 5.92 -7.37 -14.32
N SER A 2 6.54 -8.26 -15.11
CA SER A 2 8.02 -8.39 -15.20
C SER A 2 8.67 -7.47 -16.24
N GLU A 3 8.02 -7.29 -17.39
CA GLU A 3 8.61 -6.71 -18.61
C GLU A 3 9.05 -5.25 -18.47
N ARG A 4 8.31 -4.43 -17.73
CA ARG A 4 8.71 -3.03 -17.48
C ARG A 4 9.88 -2.88 -16.52
N ILE A 5 10.18 -3.88 -15.69
CA ILE A 5 11.34 -3.85 -14.79
C ILE A 5 12.61 -4.08 -15.61
N GLU A 6 12.57 -5.03 -16.55
CA GLU A 6 13.68 -5.33 -17.45
C GLU A 6 14.10 -4.11 -18.28
N GLN A 7 13.14 -3.46 -18.94
CA GLN A 7 13.44 -2.25 -19.73
C GLN A 7 14.04 -1.12 -18.89
N ARG A 8 13.58 -0.95 -17.64
CA ARG A 8 14.16 0.03 -16.69
C ARG A 8 15.58 -0.36 -16.26
N CYS A 9 15.88 -1.65 -16.12
CA CYS A 9 17.25 -2.13 -15.90
C CYS A 9 18.15 -1.77 -17.10
N CYS A 10 17.68 -1.97 -18.33
CA CYS A 10 18.42 -1.59 -19.54
C CYS A 10 18.69 -0.08 -19.61
N ILE A 11 17.71 0.76 -19.26
CA ILE A 11 17.90 2.23 -19.19
C ILE A 11 18.96 2.59 -18.15
N LYS A 12 18.92 1.95 -16.97
CA LYS A 12 19.92 2.17 -15.92
C LYS A 12 21.32 1.73 -16.36
N PHE A 13 21.41 0.61 -17.07
CA PHE A 13 22.66 0.11 -17.63
C PHE A 13 23.25 1.09 -18.64
N ASN A 14 22.45 1.55 -19.62
CA ASN A 14 22.88 2.51 -20.64
C ASN A 14 23.34 3.84 -20.02
N HIS A 15 22.62 4.34 -19.00
CA HIS A 15 23.06 5.53 -18.27
C HIS A 15 24.43 5.34 -17.60
N LYS A 16 24.65 4.19 -16.94
CA LYS A 16 25.95 3.86 -16.33
C LYS A 16 27.06 3.63 -17.35
N PHE A 17 26.70 3.14 -18.54
CA PHE A 17 27.61 2.95 -19.66
C PHE A 17 28.05 4.28 -20.29
N GLY A 18 27.38 5.40 -19.96
CA GLY A 18 27.69 6.72 -20.50
C GLY A 18 26.91 7.07 -21.76
N ASP A 19 25.91 6.26 -22.14
CA ASP A 19 25.04 6.60 -23.27
C ASP A 19 24.23 7.85 -22.96
N THR A 20 24.05 8.68 -24.00
CA THR A 20 23.14 9.82 -23.93
C THR A 20 21.68 9.36 -23.87
N GLN A 21 20.78 10.26 -23.47
CA GLN A 21 19.35 9.98 -23.42
C GLN A 21 18.79 9.58 -24.79
N VAL A 22 19.26 10.22 -25.87
CA VAL A 22 18.82 9.94 -27.25
C VAL A 22 19.22 8.53 -27.68
N GLN A 23 20.49 8.15 -27.44
CA GLN A 23 20.98 6.80 -27.73
C GLN A 23 20.23 5.75 -26.91
N THR A 24 19.92 6.05 -25.65
CA THR A 24 19.15 5.13 -24.79
C THR A 24 17.75 4.91 -25.34
N ILE A 25 17.06 5.95 -25.81
CA ILE A 25 15.73 5.83 -26.42
C ILE A 25 15.79 4.93 -27.65
N GLN A 26 16.75 5.17 -28.55
CA GLN A 26 16.93 4.37 -29.76
C GLN A 26 17.20 2.89 -29.43
N LYS A 27 18.13 2.61 -28.50
CA LYS A 27 18.45 1.24 -28.07
C LYS A 27 17.25 0.51 -27.49
N ILE A 28 16.45 1.18 -26.65
CA ILE A 28 15.26 0.57 -26.05
C ILE A 28 14.17 0.32 -27.10
N GLN A 29 13.91 1.28 -28.00
CA GLN A 29 12.94 1.09 -29.08
C GLN A 29 13.36 -0.04 -30.03
N GLN A 30 14.66 -0.14 -30.36
CA GLN A 30 15.18 -1.19 -31.23
C GLN A 30 15.12 -2.57 -30.56
N ALA A 31 15.40 -2.66 -29.26
CA ALA A 31 15.45 -3.94 -28.54
C ALA A 31 14.06 -4.50 -28.22
N PHE A 32 13.10 -3.64 -27.88
CA PHE A 32 11.76 -4.06 -27.41
C PHE A 32 10.64 -3.83 -28.43
N GLY A 33 10.90 -3.13 -29.54
CA GLY A 33 9.93 -2.93 -30.63
C GLY A 33 8.61 -2.35 -30.12
N ASP A 34 7.51 -3.02 -30.45
CA ASP A 34 6.15 -2.60 -30.08
C ASP A 34 5.88 -2.70 -28.56
N GLU A 35 6.62 -3.54 -27.84
CA GLU A 35 6.53 -3.69 -26.39
C GLU A 35 7.39 -2.66 -25.63
N ALA A 36 8.10 -1.78 -26.35
CA ALA A 36 8.94 -0.76 -25.74
C ALA A 36 8.11 0.25 -24.92
N MET A 37 8.65 0.66 -23.77
CA MET A 37 8.12 1.78 -23.00
C MET A 37 8.05 3.03 -23.89
N GLY A 38 7.00 3.82 -23.69
CA GLY A 38 6.85 5.09 -24.40
C GLY A 38 8.04 6.02 -24.14
N ILE A 39 8.43 6.80 -25.16
CA ILE A 39 9.59 7.71 -25.12
C ILE A 39 9.59 8.59 -23.86
N THR A 40 8.45 9.14 -23.47
CA THR A 40 8.31 9.97 -22.27
C THR A 40 8.69 9.22 -20.98
N GLN A 41 8.28 7.95 -20.87
CA GLN A 41 8.63 7.11 -19.72
C GLN A 41 10.12 6.79 -19.71
N ILE A 42 10.72 6.49 -20.88
CA ILE A 42 12.16 6.27 -21.00
C ILE A 42 12.94 7.50 -20.53
N LYS A 43 12.54 8.69 -20.98
CA LYS A 43 13.17 9.97 -20.57
C LYS A 43 13.08 10.19 -19.07
N GLU A 44 11.91 9.95 -18.48
CA GLU A 44 11.69 10.10 -17.05
C GLU A 44 12.60 9.16 -16.23
N TRP A 45 12.67 7.88 -16.60
CA TRP A 45 13.55 6.91 -15.95
C TRP A 45 15.02 7.27 -16.11
N TYR A 46 15.45 7.66 -17.32
CA TYR A 46 16.82 8.11 -17.56
C TYR A 46 17.20 9.30 -16.67
N ASN A 47 16.31 10.29 -16.55
CA ASN A 47 16.53 11.46 -15.68
C ASN A 47 16.59 11.08 -14.20
N ARG A 48 15.76 10.13 -13.75
CA ARG A 48 15.83 9.59 -12.37
C ARG A 48 17.18 8.95 -12.07
N PHE A 49 17.70 8.13 -12.99
CA PHE A 49 19.03 7.53 -12.85
C PHE A 49 20.14 8.58 -12.89
N LYS A 50 20.03 9.59 -13.75
CA LYS A 50 20.94 10.74 -13.79
C LYS A 50 20.94 11.56 -12.49
N GLN A 51 19.81 11.63 -11.80
CA GLN A 51 19.67 12.26 -10.48
C GLN A 51 20.13 11.35 -9.32
N GLY A 52 20.72 10.20 -9.60
CA GLY A 52 21.27 9.28 -8.58
C GLY A 52 20.24 8.31 -7.98
N GLN A 53 19.00 8.27 -8.45
CA GLN A 53 18.03 7.27 -7.97
C GLN A 53 18.37 5.90 -8.56
N THR A 54 18.67 4.91 -7.72
CA THR A 54 19.11 3.58 -8.18
C THR A 54 17.99 2.52 -8.24
N SER A 55 16.82 2.80 -7.67
CA SER A 55 15.68 1.87 -7.65
C SER A 55 15.06 1.73 -9.05
N VAL A 56 14.88 0.48 -9.48
CA VAL A 56 14.18 0.12 -10.73
C VAL A 56 12.68 -0.12 -10.47
N LYS A 57 12.33 -0.44 -9.23
CA LYS A 57 10.95 -0.57 -8.78
C LYS A 57 10.33 0.82 -8.65
N SER A 58 9.07 0.94 -9.03
CA SER A 58 8.28 2.12 -8.67
C SER A 58 8.32 2.27 -7.15
N LYS A 59 8.44 3.51 -6.66
CA LYS A 59 8.14 3.78 -5.26
C LYS A 59 6.73 3.23 -4.98
N PRO A 60 6.48 2.68 -3.78
CA PRO A 60 5.11 2.40 -3.38
C PRO A 60 4.32 3.67 -3.67
N LEU A 61 3.28 3.57 -4.50
CA LEU A 61 2.34 4.67 -4.63
C LEU A 61 1.90 4.95 -3.20
N SER A 62 2.10 6.19 -2.75
CA SER A 62 1.44 6.67 -1.54
C SER A 62 -0.04 6.44 -1.78
N SER A 63 -0.57 5.30 -1.31
CA SER A 63 -1.99 5.08 -1.27
C SER A 63 -2.58 6.30 -0.59
N ARG A 64 -3.60 6.90 -1.21
CA ARG A 64 -4.29 8.05 -0.64
C ARG A 64 -4.55 7.73 0.84
N PRO A 65 -4.10 8.55 1.79
CA PRO A 65 -4.40 8.32 3.20
C PRO A 65 -5.91 8.16 3.30
N SER A 66 -6.38 7.00 3.76
CA SER A 66 -7.81 6.83 4.01
C SER A 66 -8.18 7.89 5.03
N THR A 67 -9.07 8.82 4.69
CA THR A 67 -9.47 9.91 5.58
C THR A 67 -10.07 9.39 6.89
N SER A 68 -10.54 8.13 6.89
CA SER A 68 -11.06 7.39 8.04
C SER A 68 -10.01 6.64 8.88
N ARG A 69 -8.76 6.47 8.42
CA ARG A 69 -7.68 5.76 9.14
C ARG A 69 -6.62 6.72 9.68
N THR A 70 -7.04 7.90 10.11
CA THR A 70 -6.16 8.81 10.88
C THR A 70 -5.96 8.26 12.29
N GLY A 71 -4.79 8.54 12.91
CA GLY A 71 -4.47 8.05 14.25
C GLY A 71 -5.51 8.41 15.32
N GLU A 72 -6.22 9.53 15.17
CA GLU A 72 -7.33 9.94 16.05
C GLU A 72 -8.50 8.95 16.00
N PHE A 73 -8.96 8.57 14.80
CA PHE A 73 -10.03 7.59 14.64
C PHE A 73 -9.63 6.21 15.20
N ILE A 74 -8.37 5.80 14.99
CA ILE A 74 -7.84 4.54 15.53
C ILE A 74 -7.85 4.58 17.07
N ALA A 75 -7.43 5.69 17.68
CA ALA A 75 -7.44 5.86 19.14
C ALA A 75 -8.87 5.87 19.70
N ASN A 76 -9.81 6.52 19.03
CA ASN A 76 -11.22 6.55 19.44
C ASN A 76 -11.85 5.16 19.38
N VAL A 77 -11.65 4.42 18.28
CA VAL A 77 -12.12 3.02 18.16
C VAL A 77 -11.52 2.14 19.26
N ARG A 78 -10.21 2.27 19.52
CA ARG A 78 -9.53 1.53 20.60
C ARG A 78 -10.19 1.79 21.96
N ARG A 79 -10.44 3.06 22.29
CA ARG A 79 -11.04 3.46 23.56
C ARG A 79 -12.43 2.86 23.76
N ILE A 80 -13.25 2.85 22.71
CA ILE A 80 -14.60 2.29 22.74
C ILE A 80 -14.56 0.77 22.99
N VAL A 81 -13.70 0.04 22.26
CA VAL A 81 -13.57 -1.42 22.42
C VAL A 81 -12.92 -1.81 23.76
N GLU A 82 -12.01 -0.99 24.28
CA GLU A 82 -11.43 -1.21 25.61
C GLU A 82 -12.44 -0.97 26.74
N TYR A 83 -13.39 -0.05 26.54
CA TYR A 83 -14.49 0.20 27.48
C TYR A 83 -15.51 -0.94 27.46
N ASP A 84 -15.95 -1.38 26.28
CA ASP A 84 -16.82 -2.54 26.12
C ASP A 84 -16.29 -3.50 25.05
N ARG A 85 -15.76 -4.65 25.50
CA ARG A 85 -15.22 -5.69 24.63
C ARG A 85 -16.29 -6.48 23.86
N ARG A 86 -17.58 -6.27 24.16
CA ARG A 86 -18.72 -6.94 23.49
C ARG A 86 -19.45 -6.02 22.50
N ILE A 87 -18.97 -4.79 22.32
CA ILE A 87 -19.58 -3.82 21.42
C ILE A 87 -19.58 -4.34 19.97
N THR A 88 -20.64 -4.02 19.22
CA THR A 88 -20.72 -4.36 17.80
C THR A 88 -19.95 -3.36 16.94
N ILE A 89 -19.56 -3.82 15.75
CA ILE A 89 -18.91 -2.95 14.76
C ILE A 89 -19.84 -1.79 14.39
N ASN A 90 -21.15 -2.02 14.26
CA ASN A 90 -22.11 -0.99 13.88
C ASN A 90 -22.21 0.14 14.92
N GLU A 91 -22.21 -0.20 16.21
CA GLU A 91 -22.21 0.78 17.29
C GLU A 91 -20.91 1.57 17.31
N THR A 92 -19.77 0.87 17.22
CA THR A 92 -18.44 1.49 17.22
C THR A 92 -18.28 2.49 16.07
N VAL A 93 -18.67 2.11 14.85
CA VAL A 93 -18.53 3.01 13.69
C VAL A 93 -19.58 4.13 13.68
N GLY A 94 -20.77 3.88 14.25
CA GLY A 94 -21.80 4.89 14.44
C GLY A 94 -21.36 5.99 15.40
N GLU A 95 -20.69 5.63 16.49
CA GLU A 95 -20.12 6.59 17.45
C GLU A 95 -18.95 7.39 16.87
N VAL A 96 -18.09 6.74 16.08
CA VAL A 96 -16.87 7.36 15.53
C VAL A 96 -17.14 8.12 14.21
N GLY A 97 -18.26 7.84 13.54
CA GLY A 97 -18.63 8.48 12.27
C GLY A 97 -17.81 7.98 11.07
N ILE A 98 -17.42 6.70 11.06
CA ILE A 98 -16.67 6.08 9.97
C ILE A 98 -17.50 5.02 9.23
N SER A 99 -17.08 4.63 8.03
CA SER A 99 -17.74 3.53 7.33
C SER A 99 -17.49 2.18 8.02
N ILE A 100 -18.44 1.25 7.93
CA ILE A 100 -18.31 -0.12 8.45
C ILE A 100 -17.02 -0.79 7.93
N GLY A 101 -16.73 -0.64 6.63
CA GLY A 101 -15.52 -1.19 6.03
C GLY A 101 -14.24 -0.62 6.65
N SER A 102 -14.19 0.69 6.88
CA SER A 102 -13.05 1.32 7.58
C SER A 102 -12.94 0.84 9.03
N GLY A 103 -14.07 0.71 9.74
CA GLY A 103 -14.08 0.19 11.10
C GLY A 103 -13.55 -1.25 11.19
N HIS A 104 -13.96 -2.11 10.27
CA HIS A 104 -13.45 -3.48 10.19
C HIS A 104 -11.93 -3.49 9.95
N THR A 105 -11.45 -2.72 8.98
CA THR A 105 -10.02 -2.59 8.69
C THR A 105 -9.24 -2.09 9.91
N ILE A 106 -9.75 -1.09 10.63
CA ILE A 106 -9.09 -0.58 11.85
C ILE A 106 -9.00 -1.67 12.91
N LEU A 107 -10.10 -2.40 13.16
CA LEU A 107 -10.10 -3.47 14.16
C LEU A 107 -9.12 -4.60 13.81
N THR A 108 -9.10 -5.05 12.55
CA THR A 108 -8.29 -6.22 12.16
C THR A 108 -6.86 -5.89 11.78
N GLU A 109 -6.61 -4.82 11.01
CA GLU A 109 -5.27 -4.46 10.52
C GLU A 109 -4.52 -3.53 11.48
N ASP A 110 -5.18 -2.47 11.96
CA ASP A 110 -4.50 -1.43 12.75
C ASP A 110 -4.42 -1.79 14.24
N LEU A 111 -5.47 -2.43 14.77
CA LEU A 111 -5.55 -2.86 16.18
C LEU A 111 -5.21 -4.34 16.38
N ALA A 112 -5.08 -5.11 15.31
CA ALA A 112 -4.80 -6.56 15.32
C ALA A 112 -5.77 -7.37 16.21
N MET A 113 -7.04 -6.95 16.28
CA MET A 113 -8.08 -7.61 17.05
C MET A 113 -8.81 -8.67 16.23
N ILE A 114 -9.25 -9.72 16.91
CA ILE A 114 -10.08 -10.78 16.34
C ILE A 114 -11.39 -10.87 17.11
N GLN A 115 -12.47 -11.21 16.42
CA GLN A 115 -13.73 -11.53 17.07
C GLN A 115 -13.63 -12.91 17.73
N VAL A 116 -13.92 -12.96 19.03
CA VAL A 116 -13.95 -14.21 19.81
C VAL A 116 -15.36 -14.46 20.31
N SER A 117 -15.92 -15.63 20.00
CA SER A 117 -17.23 -16.03 20.52
C SER A 117 -17.19 -16.26 22.03
N ALA A 118 -18.22 -15.78 22.74
CA ALA A 118 -18.37 -16.05 24.16
C ALA A 118 -18.53 -17.57 24.39
N LYS A 119 -17.90 -18.09 25.45
CA LYS A 119 -18.07 -19.48 25.90
C LYS A 119 -19.14 -19.54 26.98
N PHE A 120 -20.05 -20.51 26.87
CA PHE A 120 -21.00 -20.81 27.95
C PHE A 120 -20.23 -21.37 29.15
N VAL A 121 -20.49 -20.79 30.33
CA VAL A 121 -19.94 -21.26 31.60
C VAL A 121 -21.08 -21.87 32.41
N PRO A 122 -21.10 -23.19 32.64
CA PRO A 122 -22.12 -23.82 33.48
C PRO A 122 -22.06 -23.27 34.90
N LYS A 123 -23.21 -22.81 35.41
CA LYS A 123 -23.35 -22.43 36.82
C LYS A 123 -23.57 -23.69 37.63
N LEU A 124 -22.63 -24.02 38.54
CA LEU A 124 -22.85 -25.10 39.50
C LEU A 124 -23.98 -24.68 40.44
N LEU A 125 -25.06 -25.44 40.44
CA LEU A 125 -26.11 -25.34 41.45
C LEU A 125 -25.55 -26.01 42.72
N VAL A 126 -25.32 -25.22 43.75
CA VAL A 126 -25.01 -25.73 45.09
C VAL A 126 -26.36 -25.84 45.81
N GLU A 127 -26.69 -27.05 46.30
CA GLU A 127 -27.84 -27.30 47.17
C GLU A 127 -27.63 -26.74 48.58
#